data_AF-A0A382JPP9-F1
#
_entry.id   AF-A0A382JPP9-F1
#
_cell.length_a   1.000
_cell.length_b   1.000
_cell.length_c   1.000
_cell.angle_alpha   90.00
_cell.angle_beta   90.00
_cell.angle_gamma   90.00
#
_symmetry.space_group_name_H-M   'P 1'
#
loop_
_entity.id
_entity.type
_entity.pdbx_description
1 polymer ?
#
loop_
_entity_poly.entity_id
_entity_poly.type
_entity_poly.pdbx_seq_one_letter_code
_entity_poly.pdbx_strand_id
1 'polypeptide(L)'
;MNEFELIQNYFKKLSKNTPGSLNLNDDVFFDKNKKLVVSVDTYIEGNHFIDFKKPDLVIKKVIRSSISDLISKGVFPKYYFISASGNNKSFTKSNLLKIIRSLSQEQKKYKIYLSGGDTVFSKKLSFTITSIGFANNIISRNKTKLNDDIYVTGNIGDSYLGLLILKNKIKLQKRLKEYFIKQYYKPDIQHSLVKHLKKFANSSIDLSDGLLSDLEKLTNKQRYSYKISLNKIPISKNLSSILNLKKLLKKNFIS
;
A
#
# COMPACT_ATOMS: atom_id res chain seq x y z
N MET A 1 -5.20 18.85 -12.96
CA MET A 1 -6.26 17.88 -12.65
C MET A 1 -5.65 16.79 -11.79
N ASN A 2 -6.18 16.58 -10.58
CA ASN A 2 -5.70 15.53 -9.68
C ASN A 2 -6.37 14.17 -10.02
N GLU A 3 -5.86 13.09 -9.44
CA GLU A 3 -6.40 11.73 -9.67
C GLU A 3 -7.88 11.63 -9.33
N PHE A 4 -8.31 12.24 -8.22
CA PHE A 4 -9.70 12.22 -7.78
C PHE A 4 -10.63 12.85 -8.82
N GLU A 5 -10.24 13.99 -9.39
CA GLU A 5 -10.98 14.67 -10.47
C GLU A 5 -11.06 13.81 -11.73
N LEU A 6 -9.97 13.14 -12.12
CA LEU A 6 -9.96 12.20 -13.26
C LEU A 6 -11.00 11.09 -13.08
N ILE A 7 -11.01 10.45 -11.90
CA ILE A 7 -11.95 9.37 -11.58
C ILE A 7 -13.38 9.89 -11.57
N GLN A 8 -13.67 10.98 -10.83
CA GLN A 8 -15.04 11.48 -10.69
C GLN A 8 -15.61 12.01 -12.02
N ASN A 9 -14.81 12.72 -12.82
CA ASN A 9 -15.30 13.41 -14.01
C ASN A 9 -15.41 12.48 -15.23
N TYR A 10 -14.49 11.52 -15.37
CA TYR A 10 -14.38 10.70 -16.59
C TYR A 10 -14.71 9.23 -16.34
N PHE A 11 -14.03 8.56 -15.42
CA PHE A 11 -14.14 7.09 -15.30
C PHE A 11 -15.38 6.61 -14.55
N LYS A 12 -15.84 7.35 -13.54
CA LYS A 12 -16.97 6.93 -12.69
C LYS A 12 -18.24 6.67 -13.48
N LYS A 13 -18.49 7.42 -14.55
CA LYS A 13 -19.67 7.24 -15.42
C LYS A 13 -19.69 5.84 -16.06
N LEU A 14 -18.53 5.28 -16.41
CA LEU A 14 -18.39 3.94 -16.97
C LEU A 14 -18.69 2.82 -15.96
N SER A 15 -18.59 3.12 -14.66
CA SER A 15 -18.75 2.13 -13.58
C SER A 15 -20.19 1.98 -13.05
N LYS A 16 -21.12 2.83 -13.50
CA LYS A 16 -22.48 2.95 -12.92
C LYS A 16 -23.29 1.64 -12.93
N ASN A 17 -23.13 0.84 -13.97
CA ASN A 17 -23.88 -0.41 -14.14
C ASN A 17 -23.15 -1.64 -13.56
N THR A 18 -22.06 -1.41 -12.83
CA THR A 18 -21.23 -2.47 -12.26
C THR A 18 -21.18 -2.29 -10.74
N PRO A 19 -22.12 -2.87 -9.96
CA PRO A 19 -22.18 -2.69 -8.51
C PRO A 19 -20.87 -3.03 -7.79
N GLY A 20 -20.14 -4.04 -8.28
CA GLY A 20 -18.86 -4.45 -7.70
C GLY A 20 -17.73 -3.43 -7.85
N SER A 21 -17.88 -2.41 -8.70
CA SER A 21 -16.93 -1.31 -8.80
C SER A 21 -16.94 -0.38 -7.58
N LEU A 22 -17.98 -0.48 -6.73
CA LEU A 22 -18.17 0.38 -5.56
C LEU A 22 -18.10 1.87 -5.92
N ASN A 23 -18.59 2.23 -7.11
CA ASN A 23 -18.54 3.58 -7.67
C ASN A 23 -17.12 4.18 -7.78
N LEU A 24 -16.10 3.32 -7.92
CA LEU A 24 -14.68 3.69 -7.90
C LEU A 24 -14.28 4.49 -6.65
N ASN A 25 -14.85 4.12 -5.50
CA ASN A 25 -14.64 4.81 -4.22
C ASN A 25 -14.08 3.86 -3.13
N ASP A 26 -13.54 2.72 -3.53
CA ASP A 26 -12.85 1.75 -2.68
C ASP A 26 -11.58 1.27 -3.37
N ASP A 27 -10.68 0.59 -2.63
CA ASP A 27 -9.40 0.08 -3.14
C ASP A 27 -9.54 -1.18 -3.98
N VAL A 28 -10.74 -1.76 -3.98
CA VAL A 28 -11.00 -3.04 -4.61
C VAL A 28 -12.28 -3.01 -5.42
N PHE A 29 -12.28 -3.76 -6.51
CA PHE A 29 -13.48 -4.32 -7.09
C PHE A 29 -13.93 -5.52 -6.25
N PHE A 30 -15.24 -5.63 -5.99
CA PHE A 30 -15.83 -6.75 -5.27
C PHE A 30 -17.11 -7.27 -5.94
N ASP A 31 -17.01 -8.41 -6.62
CA ASP A 31 -18.17 -9.16 -7.07
C ASP A 31 -18.65 -10.11 -5.96
N LYS A 32 -19.73 -9.72 -5.29
CA LYS A 32 -20.33 -10.51 -4.20
C LYS A 32 -20.84 -11.88 -4.65
N ASN A 33 -21.37 -11.99 -5.87
CA ASN A 33 -21.94 -13.23 -6.39
C ASN A 33 -20.84 -14.25 -6.69
N LYS A 34 -19.71 -13.77 -7.22
CA LYS A 34 -18.53 -14.60 -7.50
C LYS A 34 -17.55 -14.67 -6.33
N LYS A 35 -17.82 -13.95 -5.24
CA LYS A 35 -16.93 -13.78 -4.08
C LYS A 35 -15.55 -13.29 -4.49
N LEU A 36 -15.44 -12.56 -5.59
CA LEU A 36 -14.18 -12.19 -6.23
C LEU A 36 -13.79 -10.78 -5.80
N VAL A 37 -12.55 -10.61 -5.35
CA VAL A 37 -11.99 -9.31 -4.96
C VAL A 37 -10.75 -9.05 -5.78
N VAL A 38 -10.66 -7.89 -6.42
CA VAL A 38 -9.56 -7.51 -7.30
C VAL A 38 -9.06 -6.11 -6.96
N SER A 39 -7.75 -5.91 -6.86
CA SER A 39 -7.09 -4.59 -6.88
C SER A 39 -6.08 -4.56 -8.02
N VAL A 40 -5.80 -3.36 -8.53
CA VAL A 40 -4.74 -3.10 -9.50
C VAL A 40 -3.95 -1.87 -9.07
N ASP A 41 -2.64 -2.04 -8.94
CA ASP A 41 -1.70 -0.96 -8.61
C ASP A 41 -0.57 -0.86 -9.63
N THR A 42 -0.03 0.34 -9.82
CA THR A 42 1.14 0.57 -10.68
C THR A 42 2.25 1.29 -9.94
N TYR A 43 3.46 0.73 -10.00
CA TYR A 43 4.66 1.23 -9.34
C TYR A 43 5.68 1.65 -10.38
N ILE A 44 5.98 2.94 -10.41
CA ILE A 44 6.82 3.59 -11.42
C ILE A 44 8.12 4.08 -10.78
N GLU A 45 9.26 3.81 -11.44
CA GLU A 45 10.57 4.34 -11.03
C GLU A 45 10.58 5.87 -10.97
N GLY A 46 11.24 6.44 -9.96
CA GLY A 46 11.25 7.87 -9.65
C GLY A 46 10.00 8.38 -8.92
N ASN A 47 8.88 7.67 -8.99
CA ASN A 47 7.63 8.02 -8.32
C ASN A 47 7.42 7.18 -7.06
N HIS A 48 7.28 5.86 -7.22
CA HIS A 48 6.92 4.93 -6.15
C HIS A 48 8.14 4.27 -5.49
N PHE A 49 9.21 4.13 -6.25
CA PHE A 49 10.54 3.76 -5.79
C PHE A 49 11.58 4.67 -6.46
N ILE A 50 12.67 4.99 -5.77
CA ILE A 50 13.61 6.05 -6.21
C ILE A 50 14.43 5.62 -7.43
N ASP A 51 14.96 4.41 -7.39
CA ASP A 51 15.74 3.80 -8.45
C ASP A 51 15.61 2.27 -8.39
N PHE A 52 16.13 1.58 -9.41
CA PHE A 52 16.17 0.13 -9.46
C PHE A 52 17.54 -0.50 -9.10
N LYS A 53 18.35 0.13 -8.25
CA LYS A 53 19.65 -0.43 -7.82
C LYS A 53 19.52 -1.63 -6.88
N LYS A 54 18.36 -1.77 -6.23
CA LYS A 54 18.03 -2.86 -5.28
C LYS A 54 16.78 -3.60 -5.72
N PRO A 55 16.83 -4.36 -6.83
CA PRO A 55 15.65 -4.98 -7.43
C PRO A 55 14.93 -5.96 -6.49
N ASP A 56 15.69 -6.65 -5.62
CA ASP A 56 15.18 -7.53 -4.57
C ASP A 56 14.31 -6.80 -3.54
N LEU A 57 14.70 -5.58 -3.16
CA LEU A 57 13.95 -4.76 -2.22
C LEU A 57 12.78 -4.04 -2.88
N VAL A 58 12.97 -3.54 -4.10
CA VAL A 58 11.90 -2.89 -4.88
C VAL A 58 10.75 -3.86 -5.11
N ILE A 59 11.01 -5.09 -5.57
CA ILE A 59 9.91 -6.01 -5.86
C ILE A 59 9.17 -6.45 -4.58
N LYS A 60 9.87 -6.54 -3.44
CA LYS A 60 9.20 -6.79 -2.15
C LYS A 60 8.27 -5.66 -1.77
N LYS A 61 8.67 -4.41 -2.00
CA LYS A 61 7.81 -3.25 -1.80
C LYS A 61 6.58 -3.34 -2.69
N VAL A 62 6.79 -3.54 -4.00
CA VAL A 62 5.73 -3.66 -5.01
C VAL A 62 4.69 -4.68 -4.58
N ILE A 63 5.10 -5.94 -4.35
CA ILE A 63 4.16 -7.01 -3.96
C ILE A 63 3.44 -6.69 -2.67
N ARG A 64 4.16 -6.18 -1.66
CA ARG A 64 3.59 -5.89 -0.35
C ARG A 64 2.54 -4.78 -0.42
N SER A 65 2.88 -3.67 -1.07
CA SER A 65 1.93 -2.58 -1.26
C SER A 65 0.70 -3.07 -2.03
N SER A 66 0.86 -3.85 -3.11
CA SER A 66 -0.29 -4.33 -3.90
C SER A 66 -1.24 -5.30 -3.20
N ILE A 67 -0.74 -6.10 -2.25
CA ILE A 67 -1.61 -7.00 -1.50
C ILE A 67 -2.22 -6.32 -0.26
N SER A 68 -1.71 -5.13 0.11
CA SER A 68 -2.20 -4.33 1.24
C SER A 68 -3.67 -3.97 1.05
N ASP A 69 -4.08 -3.60 -0.16
CA ASP A 69 -5.47 -3.29 -0.50
C ASP A 69 -6.41 -4.40 -0.09
N LEU A 70 -6.17 -5.64 -0.54
CA LEU A 70 -7.03 -6.79 -0.19
C LEU A 70 -7.00 -7.09 1.31
N ILE A 71 -5.82 -7.04 1.91
CA ILE A 71 -5.63 -7.32 3.34
C ILE A 71 -6.40 -6.32 4.19
N SER A 72 -6.37 -5.04 3.82
CA SER A 72 -7.10 -3.98 4.52
C SER A 72 -8.62 -4.23 4.49
N LYS A 73 -9.16 -4.85 3.43
CA LYS A 73 -10.59 -5.20 3.33
C LYS A 73 -10.97 -6.50 4.02
N GLY A 74 -10.04 -7.09 4.77
CA GLY A 74 -10.23 -8.38 5.42
C GLY A 74 -10.27 -9.54 4.42
N VAL A 75 -9.51 -9.44 3.33
CA VAL A 75 -9.43 -10.47 2.29
C VAL A 75 -8.02 -11.04 2.25
N PHE A 76 -7.91 -12.37 2.24
CA PHE A 76 -6.64 -13.02 1.96
C PHE A 76 -6.38 -12.97 0.44
N PRO A 77 -5.30 -12.33 -0.02
CA PRO A 77 -4.89 -12.42 -1.41
C PRO A 77 -4.53 -13.87 -1.73
N LYS A 78 -4.79 -14.30 -2.96
CA LYS A 78 -4.56 -15.66 -3.43
C LYS A 78 -3.70 -15.67 -4.69
N TYR A 79 -4.06 -14.88 -5.70
CA TYR A 79 -3.32 -14.80 -6.95
C TYR A 79 -2.81 -13.39 -7.17
N TYR A 80 -1.71 -13.27 -7.90
CA TYR A 80 -1.31 -11.99 -8.46
C TYR A 80 -0.80 -12.14 -9.88
N PHE A 81 -0.95 -11.07 -10.66
CA PHE A 81 -0.42 -10.94 -12.00
C PHE A 81 0.59 -9.79 -12.02
N ILE A 82 1.65 -9.91 -12.81
CA ILE A 82 2.67 -8.86 -12.94
C ILE A 82 2.84 -8.45 -14.41
N SER A 83 2.46 -7.22 -14.73
CA SER A 83 2.88 -6.58 -15.98
C SER A 83 4.09 -5.70 -15.70
N ALA A 84 5.22 -6.01 -16.34
CA ALA A 84 6.47 -5.30 -16.11
C ALA A 84 6.90 -4.58 -17.39
N SER A 85 7.11 -3.27 -17.32
CA SER A 85 7.67 -2.50 -18.43
C SER A 85 9.09 -2.06 -18.09
N GLY A 86 10.05 -2.28 -18.99
CA GLY A 86 11.45 -1.98 -18.71
C GLY A 86 12.37 -2.22 -19.89
N ASN A 87 13.68 -2.12 -19.69
CA ASN A 87 14.67 -2.30 -20.76
C ASN A 87 15.77 -3.27 -20.34
N ASN A 88 16.73 -3.51 -21.22
CA ASN A 88 17.84 -4.45 -21.01
C ASN A 88 18.74 -4.09 -19.81
N LYS A 89 18.71 -2.85 -19.30
CA LYS A 89 19.41 -2.45 -18.07
C LYS A 89 18.61 -2.85 -16.82
N SER A 90 17.29 -2.74 -16.86
CA SER A 90 16.41 -3.14 -15.76
C SER A 90 16.28 -4.66 -15.67
N PHE A 91 16.10 -5.33 -16.80
CA PHE A 91 15.90 -6.79 -16.89
C PHE A 91 17.17 -7.55 -17.27
N THR A 92 18.30 -7.20 -16.66
CA THR A 92 19.50 -8.03 -16.74
C THR A 92 19.26 -9.38 -16.04
N LYS A 93 20.00 -10.42 -16.45
CA LYS A 93 19.95 -11.75 -15.80
C LYS A 93 20.13 -11.67 -14.27
N SER A 94 21.06 -10.83 -13.80
CA SER A 94 21.30 -10.63 -12.36
C SER A 94 20.10 -10.02 -11.64
N ASN A 95 19.46 -9.01 -12.24
CA ASN A 95 18.27 -8.38 -11.66
C ASN A 95 17.08 -9.36 -11.65
N LEU A 96 16.87 -10.11 -12.74
CA LEU A 96 15.80 -11.11 -12.82
C LEU A 96 15.94 -12.19 -11.74
N LEU A 97 17.15 -12.70 -11.50
CA LEU A 97 17.39 -13.67 -10.43
C LEU A 97 17.05 -13.11 -9.03
N LYS A 98 17.39 -11.84 -8.77
CA LYS A 98 17.04 -11.14 -7.51
C LYS A 98 15.53 -10.95 -7.37
N ILE A 99 14.85 -10.62 -8.47
CA ILE A 99 13.39 -10.47 -8.53
C ILE A 99 12.72 -11.81 -8.24
N ILE A 100 13.09 -12.89 -8.95
CA ILE A 100 12.52 -14.23 -8.79
C ILE A 100 12.70 -14.74 -7.35
N ARG A 101 13.91 -14.59 -6.78
CA ARG A 101 14.17 -14.97 -5.39
C ARG A 101 13.24 -14.23 -4.42
N SER A 102 13.03 -12.94 -4.64
CA SER A 102 12.21 -12.11 -3.77
C SER A 102 10.73 -12.41 -3.93
N LEU A 103 10.24 -12.61 -5.15
CA LEU A 103 8.88 -13.05 -5.43
C LEU A 103 8.61 -14.40 -4.75
N SER A 104 9.50 -15.38 -4.92
CA SER A 104 9.38 -16.69 -4.25
C SER A 104 9.26 -16.57 -2.72
N GLN A 105 10.04 -15.69 -2.10
CA GLN A 105 9.96 -15.43 -0.66
C GLN A 105 8.63 -14.81 -0.24
N GLU A 106 8.13 -13.79 -0.96
CA GLU A 106 6.86 -13.14 -0.62
C GLU A 106 5.65 -14.04 -0.92
N GLN A 107 5.70 -14.84 -2.00
CA GLN A 107 4.72 -15.89 -2.31
C GLN A 107 4.60 -16.88 -1.15
N LYS A 108 5.73 -17.40 -0.64
CA LYS A 108 5.74 -18.31 0.52
C LYS A 108 5.21 -17.62 1.78
N LYS A 109 5.59 -16.37 2.03
CA LYS A 109 5.18 -15.62 3.24
C LYS A 109 3.67 -15.39 3.29
N TYR A 110 3.08 -14.94 2.18
CA TYR A 110 1.67 -14.53 2.14
C TYR A 110 0.75 -15.57 1.51
N LYS A 111 1.29 -16.73 1.09
CA LYS A 111 0.55 -17.81 0.42
C LYS A 111 -0.17 -17.33 -0.85
N ILE A 112 0.52 -16.47 -1.61
CA ILE A 112 0.07 -15.93 -2.91
C ILE A 112 0.83 -16.61 -4.05
N TYR A 113 0.23 -16.62 -5.25
CA TYR A 113 0.78 -17.30 -6.41
C TYR A 113 0.76 -16.39 -7.64
N LEU A 114 1.88 -16.31 -8.34
CA LEU A 114 1.98 -15.66 -9.64
C LEU A 114 1.18 -16.47 -10.65
N SER A 115 0.17 -15.86 -11.25
CA SER A 115 -0.80 -16.55 -12.13
C SER A 115 -0.83 -16.01 -13.55
N GLY A 116 0.08 -15.10 -13.89
CA GLY A 116 0.23 -14.56 -15.22
C GLY A 116 0.86 -13.19 -15.20
N GLY A 117 0.93 -12.55 -16.36
CA GLY A 117 1.59 -11.28 -16.49
C GLY A 117 1.94 -10.96 -17.93
N ASP A 118 2.67 -9.86 -18.07
CA ASP A 118 3.21 -9.42 -19.36
C ASP A 118 4.58 -8.77 -19.12
N THR A 119 5.43 -8.72 -20.15
CA THR A 119 6.69 -8.00 -20.10
C THR A 119 6.94 -7.27 -21.40
N VAL A 120 7.06 -5.95 -21.31
CA VAL A 120 7.20 -5.08 -22.48
C VAL A 120 8.43 -4.18 -22.37
N PHE A 121 8.95 -3.79 -23.52
CA PHE A 121 10.02 -2.80 -23.57
C PHE A 121 9.50 -1.41 -23.20
N SER A 122 10.25 -0.69 -22.34
CA SER A 122 9.97 0.70 -21.97
C SER A 122 11.26 1.43 -21.56
N LYS A 123 11.29 2.75 -21.82
CA LYS A 123 12.37 3.62 -21.32
C LYS A 123 12.32 3.78 -19.79
N LYS A 124 11.14 3.70 -19.19
CA LYS A 124 10.91 3.89 -17.75
C LYS A 124 10.44 2.58 -17.12
N LEU A 125 11.10 2.15 -16.05
CA LEU A 125 10.72 0.93 -15.36
C LEU A 125 9.40 1.11 -14.61
N SER A 126 8.47 0.18 -14.81
CA SER A 126 7.26 0.07 -14.00
C SER A 126 6.85 -1.38 -13.77
N PHE A 127 6.11 -1.58 -12.68
CA PHE A 127 5.44 -2.84 -12.37
C PHE A 127 3.97 -2.54 -12.08
N THR A 128 3.07 -3.15 -12.82
CA THR A 128 1.64 -3.16 -12.53
C THR A 128 1.26 -4.52 -11.96
N ILE A 129 0.64 -4.52 -10.79
CA ILE A 129 0.23 -5.73 -10.09
C ILE A 129 -1.29 -5.78 -10.02
N THR A 130 -1.86 -6.88 -10.50
CA THR A 130 -3.26 -7.22 -10.21
C THR A 130 -3.27 -8.22 -9.07
N SER A 131 -3.90 -7.87 -7.95
CA SER A 131 -4.07 -8.74 -6.78
C SER A 131 -5.48 -9.32 -6.77
N ILE A 132 -5.61 -10.65 -6.61
CA ILE A 132 -6.89 -11.35 -6.58
C ILE A 132 -7.05 -12.13 -5.29
N GLY A 133 -8.22 -12.01 -4.67
CA GLY A 133 -8.62 -12.76 -3.49
C GLY A 133 -10.09 -13.14 -3.53
N PHE A 134 -10.53 -13.92 -2.54
CA PHE A 134 -11.90 -14.39 -2.45
C PHE A 134 -12.50 -14.15 -1.08
N ALA A 135 -13.74 -13.63 -1.03
CA ALA A 135 -14.45 -13.39 0.21
C ALA A 135 -15.98 -13.32 0.04
N ASN A 136 -16.72 -13.82 1.03
CA ASN A 136 -18.19 -13.68 1.06
C ASN A 136 -18.63 -12.22 1.26
N ASN A 137 -17.84 -11.47 2.04
CA ASN A 137 -18.05 -10.05 2.34
C ASN A 137 -16.68 -9.39 2.52
N ILE A 138 -16.63 -8.09 2.25
CA ILE A 138 -15.46 -7.23 2.49
C ILE A 138 -15.79 -6.17 3.53
N ILE A 139 -14.75 -5.58 4.11
CA ILE A 139 -14.85 -4.38 4.93
C ILE A 139 -14.60 -3.19 4.01
N SER A 140 -15.67 -2.53 3.59
CA SER A 140 -15.61 -1.40 2.65
C SER A 140 -15.14 -0.11 3.34
N ARG A 141 -14.70 0.86 2.54
CA ARG A 141 -14.67 2.26 2.99
C ARG A 141 -16.09 2.77 3.24
N ASN A 142 -16.21 3.93 3.90
CA ASN A 142 -17.45 4.70 3.98
C ASN A 142 -18.65 3.99 4.63
N LYS A 143 -18.37 3.08 5.57
CA LYS A 143 -19.35 2.45 6.46
C LYS A 143 -19.06 2.79 7.93
N THR A 144 -18.26 3.83 8.21
CA THR A 144 -17.97 4.25 9.57
C THR A 144 -19.27 4.66 10.26
N LYS A 145 -19.34 4.50 11.57
CA LYS A 145 -20.49 4.90 12.38
C LYS A 145 -20.10 6.03 13.32
N LEU A 146 -21.10 6.79 13.75
CA LEU A 146 -20.90 7.80 14.78
C LEU A 146 -20.34 7.11 16.04
N ASN A 147 -19.33 7.74 16.65
CA ASN A 147 -18.62 7.23 17.83
C ASN A 147 -17.79 5.95 17.61
N ASP A 148 -17.48 5.59 16.36
CA ASP A 148 -16.47 4.57 16.09
C ASP A 148 -15.09 5.03 16.59
N ASP A 149 -14.36 4.10 17.22
CA ASP A 149 -12.94 4.27 17.53
C ASP A 149 -12.08 4.17 16.26
N ILE A 150 -11.01 4.96 16.20
CA ILE A 150 -10.02 4.91 15.10
C ILE A 150 -8.79 4.13 15.57
N TYR A 151 -8.52 3.02 14.88
CA TYR A 151 -7.34 2.20 15.11
C TYR A 151 -6.38 2.29 13.92
N VAL A 152 -5.09 2.16 14.21
CA VAL A 152 -4.05 1.97 13.20
C VAL A 152 -3.22 0.76 13.59
N THR A 153 -2.63 0.11 12.58
CA THR A 153 -1.74 -1.02 12.82
C THR A 153 -0.29 -0.58 12.70
N GLY A 154 0.58 -1.13 13.56
CA GLY A 154 2.02 -0.83 13.54
C GLY A 154 2.35 0.63 13.88
N ASN A 155 3.43 1.14 13.28
CA ASN A 155 3.95 2.48 13.50
C ASN A 155 3.86 3.31 12.22
N ILE A 156 3.53 4.60 12.35
CA ILE A 156 3.42 5.52 11.21
C ILE A 156 4.71 6.36 11.07
N GLY A 157 5.13 6.61 9.84
CA GLY A 157 6.19 7.57 9.49
C GLY A 157 7.59 7.01 9.28
N ASP A 158 7.85 5.77 9.71
CA ASP A 158 9.16 5.13 9.49
C ASP A 158 9.52 5.01 8.00
N SER A 159 8.54 4.65 7.16
CA SER A 159 8.71 4.56 5.70
C SER A 159 9.06 5.91 5.08
N TYR A 160 8.40 6.98 5.52
CA TYR A 160 8.67 8.35 5.05
C TYR A 160 10.08 8.82 5.44
N LEU A 161 10.51 8.57 6.68
CA LEU A 161 11.89 8.84 7.08
C LEU A 161 12.89 8.01 6.25
N GLY A 162 12.56 6.76 5.93
CA GLY A 162 13.33 5.92 5.00
C GLY A 162 13.47 6.54 3.60
N LEU A 163 12.39 7.10 3.06
CA LEU A 163 12.38 7.85 1.81
C LEU A 163 13.29 9.08 1.88
N LEU A 164 13.20 9.87 2.95
CA LEU A 164 14.05 11.06 3.13
C LEU A 164 15.54 10.71 3.21
N ILE A 165 15.89 9.58 3.83
CA ILE A 165 17.25 9.07 3.90
C ILE A 165 17.75 8.65 2.51
N LEU A 166 16.93 7.92 1.74
CA LEU A 166 17.29 7.50 0.39
C LEU A 166 17.42 8.70 -0.58
N LYS A 167 16.65 9.77 -0.35
CA LYS A 167 16.77 11.06 -1.05
C LYS A 167 17.91 11.94 -0.51
N ASN A 168 18.75 11.42 0.40
CA ASN A 168 19.84 12.16 1.07
C ASN A 168 19.41 13.44 1.80
N LYS A 169 18.12 13.61 2.12
CA LYS A 169 17.60 14.77 2.88
C LYS A 169 17.87 14.64 4.37
N ILE A 170 18.01 13.42 4.89
CA ILE A 170 18.36 13.16 6.28
C ILE A 170 19.52 12.16 6.31
N LYS A 171 20.60 12.52 7.01
CA LYS A 171 21.74 11.65 7.28
C LYS A 171 21.64 11.10 8.70
N LEU A 172 21.77 9.78 8.83
CA LEU A 172 21.76 9.02 10.09
C LEU A 172 22.93 8.03 10.09
N GLN A 173 23.29 7.57 11.29
CA GLN A 173 24.24 6.47 11.48
C GLN A 173 23.75 5.17 10.80
N LYS A 174 24.69 4.32 10.39
CA LYS A 174 24.46 3.13 9.55
C LYS A 174 23.29 2.25 10.05
N ARG A 175 23.27 1.92 11.34
CA ARG A 175 22.23 1.06 11.94
C ARG A 175 20.82 1.62 11.80
N LEU A 176 20.62 2.91 12.13
CA LEU A 176 19.32 3.57 12.02
C LEU A 176 18.93 3.79 10.54
N LYS A 177 19.91 4.15 9.70
CA LYS A 177 19.73 4.23 8.25
C LYS A 177 19.18 2.92 7.68
N GLU A 178 19.78 1.79 8.03
CA GLU A 178 19.34 0.46 7.58
C GLU A 178 17.93 0.11 8.08
N TYR A 179 17.59 0.47 9.32
CA TYR A 179 16.24 0.29 9.86
C TYR A 179 15.18 1.02 9.03
N PHE A 180 15.32 2.32 8.81
CA PHE A 180 14.29 3.10 8.10
C PHE A 180 14.22 2.75 6.60
N ILE A 181 15.37 2.47 5.97
CA ILE A 181 15.40 1.97 4.58
C ILE A 181 14.64 0.62 4.48
N LYS A 182 14.77 -0.26 5.48
CA LYS A 182 14.02 -1.50 5.53
C LYS A 182 12.51 -1.24 5.63
N GLN A 183 12.07 -0.28 6.45
CA GLN A 183 10.65 0.06 6.56
C GLN A 183 10.07 0.61 5.25
N TYR A 184 10.86 1.38 4.50
CA TYR A 184 10.47 1.88 3.17
C TYR A 184 10.27 0.77 2.13
N TYR A 185 11.20 -0.18 2.04
CA TYR A 185 11.15 -1.25 1.03
C TYR A 185 10.36 -2.49 1.44
N LYS A 186 10.24 -2.73 2.74
CA LYS A 186 9.63 -3.94 3.29
C LYS A 186 8.64 -3.56 4.39
N PRO A 187 7.58 -2.79 4.06
CA PRO A 187 6.53 -2.50 5.04
C PRO A 187 6.02 -3.80 5.65
N ASP A 188 5.74 -3.79 6.95
CA ASP A 188 5.24 -4.97 7.64
C ASP A 188 3.72 -5.01 7.59
N ILE A 189 3.20 -5.88 6.75
CA ILE A 189 1.76 -6.05 6.57
C ILE A 189 1.23 -6.98 7.65
N GLN A 190 0.19 -6.53 8.36
CA GLN A 190 -0.47 -7.30 9.42
C GLN A 190 -1.41 -8.37 8.84
N HIS A 191 -0.83 -9.31 8.10
CA HIS A 191 -1.55 -10.40 7.41
C HIS A 191 -2.37 -11.28 8.38
N SER A 192 -1.92 -11.44 9.63
CA SER A 192 -2.67 -12.16 10.67
C SER A 192 -4.00 -11.48 11.02
N LEU A 193 -4.07 -10.15 10.93
CA LEU A 193 -5.23 -9.35 11.33
C LEU A 193 -6.43 -9.57 10.39
N VAL A 194 -6.21 -10.04 9.16
CA VAL A 194 -7.28 -10.34 8.19
C VAL A 194 -8.43 -11.15 8.78
N LYS A 195 -8.13 -12.15 9.62
CA LYS A 195 -9.14 -13.00 10.29
C LYS A 195 -9.96 -12.27 11.36
N HIS A 196 -9.40 -11.18 11.90
CA HIS A 196 -9.94 -10.47 13.04
C HIS A 196 -10.64 -9.18 12.63
N LEU A 197 -10.18 -8.49 11.57
CA LEU A 197 -10.75 -7.22 11.11
C LEU A 197 -12.27 -7.30 10.96
N LYS A 198 -12.78 -8.38 10.37
CA LYS A 198 -14.23 -8.57 10.13
C LYS A 198 -15.07 -8.66 11.41
N LYS A 199 -14.45 -8.91 12.56
CA LYS A 199 -15.16 -9.04 13.83
C LYS A 199 -15.50 -7.69 14.46
N PHE A 200 -14.81 -6.62 14.10
CA PHE A 200 -14.94 -5.33 14.79
C PHE A 200 -14.90 -4.09 13.88
N ALA A 201 -14.27 -4.16 12.70
CA ALA A 201 -14.14 -2.98 11.85
C ALA A 201 -15.43 -2.74 11.05
N ASN A 202 -16.04 -1.56 11.25
CA ASN A 202 -17.11 -1.09 10.39
C ASN A 202 -16.58 -0.63 9.02
N SER A 203 -15.37 -0.09 8.98
CA SER A 203 -14.67 0.31 7.75
C SER A 203 -13.17 0.15 7.87
N SER A 204 -12.48 0.07 6.73
CA SER A 204 -11.03 -0.07 6.69
C SER A 204 -10.42 0.44 5.40
N ILE A 205 -9.17 0.86 5.52
CA ILE A 205 -8.27 1.31 4.46
C ILE A 205 -6.83 1.01 4.93
N ASP A 206 -5.91 0.77 4.02
CA ASP A 206 -4.50 0.82 4.35
C ASP A 206 -3.97 2.26 4.35
N LEU A 207 -2.72 2.46 4.76
CA LEU A 207 -2.10 3.78 4.80
C LEU A 207 -0.98 3.85 3.77
N SER A 208 -1.26 4.55 2.66
CA SER A 208 -0.39 4.66 1.48
C SER A 208 -0.02 6.11 1.18
N ASP A 209 -0.98 7.04 1.28
CA ASP A 209 -0.79 8.47 1.00
C ASP A 209 -0.56 9.31 2.27
N GLY A 210 -0.87 8.74 3.43
CA GLY A 210 -0.68 9.40 4.73
C GLY A 210 -1.98 9.40 5.53
N LEU A 211 -1.85 9.47 6.87
CA LEU A 211 -2.97 9.24 7.77
C LEU A 211 -4.19 10.12 7.48
N LEU A 212 -3.99 11.42 7.23
CA LEU A 212 -5.12 12.33 7.04
C LEU A 212 -5.78 12.15 5.67
N SER A 213 -4.98 12.03 4.60
CA SER A 213 -5.47 11.77 3.24
C SER A 213 -6.28 10.46 3.19
N ASP A 214 -5.77 9.40 3.81
CA ASP A 214 -6.44 8.10 3.81
C ASP A 214 -7.68 8.09 4.72
N LEU A 215 -7.71 8.86 5.81
CA LEU A 215 -8.92 9.08 6.59
C LEU A 215 -9.98 9.88 5.83
N GLU A 216 -9.59 10.90 5.07
CA GLU A 216 -10.51 11.63 4.19
C GLU A 216 -11.15 10.67 3.18
N LYS A 217 -10.37 9.80 2.53
CA LYS A 217 -10.93 8.75 1.64
C LYS A 217 -11.85 7.78 2.37
N LEU A 218 -11.50 7.40 3.61
CA LEU A 218 -12.28 6.45 4.42
C LEU A 218 -13.68 6.98 4.73
N THR A 219 -13.84 8.31 4.87
CA THR A 219 -15.09 8.97 5.29
C THR A 219 -15.71 9.89 4.23
N ASN A 220 -15.16 10.00 3.01
CA ASN A 220 -15.55 11.00 1.99
C ASN A 220 -17.02 10.94 1.50
N LYS A 221 -17.76 9.88 1.76
CA LYS A 221 -19.20 9.76 1.44
C LYS A 221 -20.11 9.94 2.65
N GLN A 222 -19.54 10.32 3.79
CA GLN A 222 -20.25 10.43 5.05
C GLN A 222 -20.23 11.87 5.54
N ARG A 223 -21.23 12.26 6.32
CA ARG A 223 -21.32 13.60 6.94
C ARG A 223 -20.67 13.63 8.32
N TYR A 224 -19.62 12.82 8.51
CA TYR A 224 -18.93 12.68 9.78
C TYR A 224 -17.57 13.38 9.72
N SER A 225 -17.09 13.78 10.89
CA SER A 225 -15.72 14.22 11.10
C SER A 225 -14.99 13.23 12.00
N TYR A 226 -13.67 13.33 12.07
CA TYR A 226 -12.84 12.51 12.94
C TYR A 226 -12.01 13.40 13.87
N LYS A 227 -11.75 12.90 15.09
CA LYS A 227 -10.86 13.54 16.06
C LYS A 227 -9.72 12.59 16.38
N ILE A 228 -8.49 13.03 16.12
CA ILE A 228 -7.29 12.24 16.39
C ILE A 228 -6.43 12.99 17.40
N SER A 229 -5.95 12.30 18.43
CA SER A 229 -4.97 12.85 19.35
C SER A 229 -3.56 12.57 18.84
N LEU A 230 -2.82 13.60 18.45
CA LEU A 230 -1.46 13.48 17.88
C LEU A 230 -0.51 12.67 18.78
N ASN A 231 -0.64 12.79 20.10
CA ASN A 231 0.13 12.02 21.07
C ASN A 231 -0.16 10.51 21.04
N LYS A 232 -1.39 10.10 20.70
CA LYS A 232 -1.80 8.68 20.61
C LYS A 232 -1.39 7.99 19.31
N ILE A 233 -0.98 8.73 18.28
CA ILE A 233 -0.54 8.14 17.01
C ILE A 233 0.75 7.35 17.22
N PRO A 234 0.80 6.03 16.97
CA PRO A 234 1.98 5.23 17.25
C PRO A 234 3.12 5.55 16.26
N ILE A 235 4.31 5.77 16.80
CA ILE A 235 5.55 5.91 16.06
C ILE A 235 6.58 4.97 16.67
N SER A 236 7.53 4.50 15.86
CA SER A 236 8.56 3.61 16.38
C SER A 236 9.47 4.33 17.39
N LYS A 237 10.07 3.57 18.31
CA LYS A 237 11.09 4.10 19.24
C LYS A 237 12.24 4.77 18.48
N ASN A 238 12.62 4.20 17.34
CA ASN A 238 13.65 4.77 16.47
C ASN A 238 13.22 6.13 15.91
N LEU A 239 11.99 6.26 15.39
CA LEU A 239 11.49 7.52 14.86
C LEU A 239 11.38 8.57 15.98
N SER A 240 10.82 8.21 17.13
CA SER A 240 10.74 9.12 18.29
C SER A 240 12.11 9.64 18.70
N SER A 241 13.12 8.78 18.78
CA SER A 241 14.51 9.18 19.06
C SER A 241 15.04 10.18 18.03
N ILE A 242 14.83 9.93 16.72
CA ILE A 242 15.28 10.83 15.66
C ILE A 242 14.56 12.18 15.70
N LEU A 243 13.24 12.18 15.93
CA LEU A 243 12.47 13.41 16.04
C LEU A 243 12.98 14.29 17.18
N ASN A 244 13.25 13.70 18.35
CA ASN A 244 13.79 14.42 19.49
C ASN A 244 15.21 14.95 19.21
N LEU A 245 16.10 14.08 18.71
CA LEU A 245 17.50 14.43 18.43
C LEU A 245 17.64 15.55 17.39
N LYS A 246 16.76 15.57 16.39
CA LYS A 246 16.79 16.56 15.29
C LYS A 246 15.78 17.70 15.47
N LYS A 247 15.05 17.75 16.60
CA LYS A 247 13.98 18.72 16.88
C LYS A 247 12.93 18.80 15.75
N LEU A 248 12.54 17.65 15.21
CA LEU A 248 11.57 17.55 14.12
C LEU A 248 10.15 17.33 14.67
N LEU A 249 9.16 17.92 14.03
CA LEU A 249 7.76 17.80 14.44
C LEU A 249 7.15 16.49 13.94
N LYS A 250 6.59 15.69 14.86
CA LYS A 250 5.90 14.42 14.57
C LYS A 250 4.85 14.55 13.46
N LYS A 251 4.09 15.65 13.43
CA LYS A 251 3.02 15.88 12.45
C LYS A 251 3.50 15.81 10.99
N ASN A 252 4.76 16.21 10.74
CA ASN A 252 5.35 16.23 9.39
C ASN A 252 5.79 14.84 8.88
N PHE A 253 5.62 13.79 9.69
CA PHE A 253 6.06 12.43 9.37
C PHE A 253 4.91 11.42 9.30
N ILE A 254 3.71 11.80 9.72
CA ILE A 254 2.56 10.90 9.86
C ILE A 254 1.47 11.13 8.81
N SER A 255 1.53 12.26 8.10
CA SER A 255 0.58 12.67 7.07
C SER A 255 1.26 13.52 6.03
#